data_AF-A0A356T842-F1
#
_entry.id   AF-A0A356T842-F1
#
_cell.length_a   1.000
_cell.length_b   1.000
_cell.length_c   1.000
_cell.angle_alpha   90.00
_cell.angle_beta   90.00
_cell.angle_gamma   90.00
#
_symmetry.space_group_name_H-M   'P 1'
#
loop_
_entity.id
_entity.type
_entity.pdbx_description
1 polymer ?
#
loop_
_entity_poly.entity_id
_entity_poly.type
_entity_poly.pdbx_seq_one_letter_code
_entity_poly.pdbx_strand_id
1 'polypeptide(L)'
;MQIIGTTTTYHGTEHRYLVGYEVRVIAVIKGAAGPDYDPDADGAYLTDDQDIARAGGVTADDRVEVQPWIEKEGRFSFASSDPRAIDLACFAHLAR
;
A
#
# COMPACT_ATOMS: atom_id res chain seq x y z
N MET A 1 3.52 12.34 9.26
CA MET A 1 3.88 11.94 7.88
C MET A 1 2.58 11.78 7.13
N GLN A 2 2.48 12.29 5.91
CA GLN A 2 1.34 11.99 5.05
C GLN A 2 1.53 10.61 4.43
N ILE A 3 0.52 9.73 4.51
CA ILE A 3 0.57 8.38 3.94
C ILE A 3 -0.38 8.31 2.75
N ILE A 4 -1.64 8.67 2.94
CA ILE A 4 -2.61 8.68 1.85
C ILE A 4 -2.28 9.80 0.86
N GLY A 5 -2.21 9.43 -0.42
CA GLY A 5 -1.78 10.29 -1.51
C GLY A 5 -0.27 10.33 -1.73
N THR A 6 0.54 9.74 -0.83
CA THR A 6 1.98 9.64 -1.03
C THR A 6 2.28 8.81 -2.26
N THR A 7 3.19 9.34 -3.05
CA THR A 7 3.64 8.71 -4.29
C THR A 7 5.02 8.11 -4.05
N THR A 8 5.20 6.84 -4.42
CA THR A 8 6.34 6.00 -4.08
C THR A 8 6.64 5.01 -5.20
N THR A 9 7.73 4.27 -5.09
CA THR A 9 8.08 3.20 -6.02
C THR A 9 7.78 1.84 -5.41
N TYR A 10 7.27 0.92 -6.23
CA TYR A 10 7.12 -0.50 -5.91
C TYR A 10 8.39 -1.28 -6.27
N HIS A 11 8.94 -2.04 -5.33
CA HIS A 11 10.14 -2.87 -5.52
C HIS A 11 9.91 -4.36 -5.23
N GLY A 12 8.68 -4.77 -4.92
CA GLY A 12 8.35 -6.16 -4.64
C GLY A 12 8.32 -7.05 -5.89
N THR A 13 8.02 -8.33 -5.66
CA THR A 13 7.97 -9.35 -6.71
C THR A 13 6.58 -9.97 -6.94
N GLU A 14 5.63 -9.77 -6.02
CA GLU A 14 4.28 -10.36 -6.10
C GLU A 14 3.41 -9.71 -7.20
N HIS A 15 3.52 -8.40 -7.40
CA HIS A 15 2.81 -7.62 -8.42
C HIS A 15 3.77 -7.22 -9.55
N ARG A 16 4.23 -8.19 -10.34
CA ARG A 16 5.22 -7.97 -11.42
C ARG A 16 4.87 -6.85 -12.41
N TYR A 17 3.59 -6.57 -12.62
CA TYR A 17 3.12 -5.51 -13.52
C TYR A 17 3.29 -4.09 -12.94
N LEU A 18 3.55 -3.95 -11.63
CA LEU A 18 3.85 -2.66 -11.00
C LEU A 18 5.34 -2.30 -11.10
N VAL A 19 6.21 -3.24 -11.48
CA VAL A 19 7.65 -2.98 -11.62
C VAL A 19 7.89 -1.89 -12.66
N GLY A 20 8.61 -0.85 -12.26
CA GLY A 20 8.90 0.31 -13.12
C GLY A 20 7.83 1.42 -13.09
N TYR A 21 6.72 1.21 -12.39
CA TYR A 21 5.71 2.24 -12.18
C TYR A 21 5.95 3.01 -10.88
N GLU A 22 5.75 4.31 -10.94
CA GLU A 22 5.43 5.10 -9.78
C GLU A 22 3.99 4.78 -9.34
N VAL A 23 3.77 4.61 -8.04
CA VAL A 23 2.48 4.23 -7.47
C VAL A 23 2.06 5.21 -6.38
N ARG A 24 0.75 5.48 -6.29
CA ARG A 24 0.15 6.34 -5.26
C ARG A 24 -0.58 5.49 -4.24
N VAL A 25 -0.28 5.71 -2.97
CA VAL A 25 -0.98 5.10 -1.83
C VAL A 25 -2.38 5.68 -1.70
N ILE A 26 -3.41 4.83 -1.66
CA ILE A 26 -4.82 5.24 -1.52
C ILE A 26 -5.52 4.63 -0.30
N ALA A 27 -5.02 3.51 0.23
CA ALA A 27 -5.51 2.94 1.48
C ALA A 27 -4.46 2.04 2.14
N VAL A 28 -4.68 1.73 3.42
CA VAL A 28 -3.94 0.73 4.18
C VAL A 28 -4.93 -0.35 4.64
N ILE A 29 -4.60 -1.61 4.40
CA ILE A 29 -5.38 -2.78 4.83
C ILE A 29 -4.63 -3.42 5.99
N LYS A 30 -5.10 -3.15 7.21
CA LYS A 30 -4.38 -3.50 8.44
C LYS A 30 -4.27 -5.02 8.61
N GLY A 31 -3.05 -5.51 8.84
CA GLY A 31 -2.76 -6.92 9.09
C GLY A 31 -2.87 -7.85 7.87
N ALA A 32 -3.21 -7.33 6.68
CA ALA A 32 -3.54 -8.13 5.50
C ALA A 32 -2.37 -8.86 4.82
N ALA A 33 -1.13 -8.63 5.26
CA ALA A 33 0.03 -9.43 4.86
C ALA A 33 0.35 -10.54 5.87
N GLY A 34 -0.35 -10.58 7.00
CA GLY A 34 -0.19 -11.61 8.04
C GLY A 34 -0.70 -12.99 7.58
N PRO A 35 -0.11 -14.09 8.09
CA PRO A 35 -0.48 -15.45 7.68
C PRO A 35 -1.87 -15.88 8.17
N ASP A 36 -2.36 -15.28 9.25
CA ASP A 36 -3.64 -15.61 9.88
C ASP A 36 -4.76 -14.61 9.54
N TYR A 37 -4.54 -13.74 8.55
CA TYR A 37 -5.51 -12.73 8.15
C TYR A 37 -6.77 -13.36 7.55
N ASP A 38 -7.93 -13.05 8.14
CA ASP A 38 -9.24 -13.41 7.61
C ASP A 38 -9.91 -12.17 7.00
N PRO A 39 -10.08 -12.08 5.67
CA PRO A 39 -10.73 -10.92 5.05
C PRO A 39 -12.20 -10.70 5.45
N ASP A 40 -12.87 -11.74 5.98
CA ASP A 40 -14.25 -11.66 6.42
C ASP A 40 -14.39 -11.23 7.90
N ALA A 41 -13.31 -11.31 8.68
CA ALA A 41 -13.31 -11.02 10.12
C ALA A 41 -12.32 -9.90 10.53
N ASP A 42 -11.20 -9.78 9.83
CA ASP A 42 -10.15 -8.77 9.98
C ASP A 42 -10.26 -7.70 8.88
N GLY A 43 -9.37 -6.70 8.92
CA GLY A 43 -9.20 -5.79 7.78
C GLY A 43 -9.81 -4.42 7.98
N ALA A 44 -9.29 -3.67 8.96
CA ALA A 44 -9.51 -2.23 8.97
C ALA A 44 -8.94 -1.62 7.68
N TYR A 45 -9.83 -1.17 6.81
CA TYR A 45 -9.52 -0.49 5.55
C TYR A 45 -9.48 1.01 5.79
N LEU A 46 -8.27 1.57 5.85
CA LEU A 46 -8.04 2.94 6.31
C LEU A 46 -7.69 3.85 5.12
N THR A 47 -8.45 4.92 4.93
CA THR A 47 -8.32 5.85 3.80
C THR A 47 -7.93 7.26 4.20
N ASP A 48 -7.60 7.49 5.46
CA ASP A 48 -7.04 8.75 5.94
C ASP A 48 -5.92 8.56 6.97
N ASP A 49 -5.04 9.56 7.04
CA ASP A 49 -3.85 9.51 7.89
C ASP A 49 -4.17 9.54 9.39
N GLN A 50 -5.32 10.09 9.81
CA GLN A 50 -5.67 10.16 11.22
C GLN A 50 -6.05 8.78 11.75
N ASP A 51 -6.84 8.03 10.98
CA ASP A 51 -7.22 6.66 11.34
C ASP A 51 -6.04 5.71 11.26
N ILE A 52 -5.13 5.89 10.30
CA ILE A 52 -3.85 5.17 10.28
C ILE A 52 -3.03 5.46 11.55
N ALA A 53 -2.94 6.72 11.97
CA ALA A 53 -2.23 7.08 13.20
C ALA A 53 -2.90 6.48 14.44
N ARG A 54 -4.24 6.49 14.53
CA ARG A 54 -5.01 5.85 15.62
C ARG A 54 -4.80 4.34 15.67
N ALA A 55 -4.62 3.70 14.52
CA ALA A 55 -4.33 2.27 14.40
C ALA A 55 -2.85 1.91 14.65
N GLY A 56 -2.02 2.87 15.09
CA GLY A 56 -0.60 2.63 15.41
C GLY A 56 0.34 2.75 14.21
N GLY A 57 -0.12 3.30 13.08
CA GLY A 57 0.68 3.47 11.86
C GLY A 57 0.70 2.24 10.96
N VAL A 58 1.53 2.34 9.90
CA VAL A 58 1.77 1.23 8.95
C VAL A 58 2.84 0.31 9.53
N THR A 59 2.61 -1.00 9.43
CA THR A 59 3.51 -2.06 9.88
C THR A 59 3.88 -2.99 8.72
N ALA A 60 4.85 -3.88 8.95
CA ALA A 60 5.26 -4.87 7.95
C ALA A 60 4.17 -5.89 7.60
N ASP A 61 3.19 -6.07 8.49
CA ASP A 61 2.08 -6.99 8.34
C ASP A 61 0.89 -6.39 7.58
N ASP A 62 0.98 -5.13 7.14
CA ASP A 62 -0.07 -4.49 6.36
C ASP A 62 0.11 -4.72 4.85
N ARG A 63 -1.02 -4.70 4.13
CA ARG A 63 -1.03 -4.42 2.69
C ARG A 63 -1.43 -2.97 2.46
N VAL A 64 -0.95 -2.39 1.37
CA VAL A 64 -1.19 -0.99 1.03
C VAL A 64 -1.81 -0.96 -0.35
N GLU A 65 -3.02 -0.42 -0.47
CA GLU A 65 -3.64 -0.27 -1.77
C GLU A 65 -3.02 0.91 -2.52
N VAL A 66 -2.59 0.64 -3.76
CA VAL A 66 -1.90 1.60 -4.61
C VAL A 66 -2.48 1.66 -6.02
N GLN A 67 -2.39 2.85 -6.63
CA GLN A 67 -2.72 3.07 -8.04
C GLN A 67 -1.43 3.41 -8.81
N PRO A 68 -1.09 2.70 -9.91
CA PRO A 68 0.06 3.08 -10.74
C PRO A 68 -0.21 4.33 -11.59
N TRP A 69 0.83 5.15 -11.78
CA TRP A 69 0.84 6.27 -12.72
C TRP A 69 0.97 5.78 -14.16
N ILE A 70 -0.01 6.08 -15.02
CA ILE A 70 0.02 5.67 -16.42
C ILE A 70 0.45 6.86 -17.27
N GLU A 71 1.75 6.93 -17.59
CA GLU A 71 2.36 8.09 -18.26
C GLU A 71 1.66 8.47 -19.57
N LYS A 72 1.36 7.49 -20.42
CA LYS A 72 0.67 7.71 -21.70
C LYS A 72 -0.73 8.33 -21.57
N GLU A 73 -1.38 8.17 -20.40
CA GLU A 73 -2.71 8.70 -20.11
C GLU A 73 -2.66 9.96 -19.24
N GLY A 74 -1.49 10.34 -18.73
CA GLY A 74 -1.31 11.49 -17.84
C GLY A 74 -2.12 11.41 -16.54
N ARG A 75 -2.39 10.20 -16.03
CA ARG A 75 -3.22 9.99 -14.83
C ARG A 75 -2.86 8.70 -14.08
N PHE A 76 -3.31 8.63 -12.83
CA PHE A 76 -3.32 7.37 -12.08
C PHE A 76 -4.38 6.42 -12.63
N SER A 77 -4.06 5.13 -12.63
CA SER A 77 -4.98 4.05 -12.96
C SER A 77 -6.19 4.06 -12.03
N PHE A 78 -7.36 3.71 -12.57
CA PHE A 78 -8.53 3.41 -11.75
C PHE A 78 -8.39 2.04 -11.05
N ALA A 79 -7.78 1.07 -11.72
CA ALA A 79 -7.46 -0.22 -11.14
C ALA A 79 -6.29 -0.07 -10.15
N SER A 80 -6.47 -0.65 -8.98
CA SER A 80 -5.50 -0.67 -7.89
C SER A 80 -4.94 -2.07 -7.65
N SER A 81 -3.96 -2.14 -6.76
CA SER A 81 -3.35 -3.38 -6.28
C SER A 81 -2.89 -3.18 -4.84
N ASP A 82 -2.75 -4.27 -4.10
CA ASP A 82 -2.55 -4.29 -2.65
C ASP A 82 -1.20 -4.94 -2.26
N PRO A 83 -0.04 -4.40 -2.72
CA PRO A 83 1.25 -4.93 -2.32
C PRO A 83 1.44 -4.90 -0.80
N ARG A 84 2.31 -5.77 -0.30
CA ARG A 84 2.82 -5.67 1.08
C ARG A 84 3.44 -4.29 1.31
N ALA A 85 3.25 -3.73 2.50
CA ALA A 85 3.81 -2.43 2.85
C ALA A 85 5.33 -2.38 2.60
N ILE A 86 6.06 -3.42 3.00
CA ILE A 86 7.52 -3.51 2.85
C ILE A 86 8.02 -3.48 1.39
N ASP A 87 7.14 -3.75 0.43
CA ASP A 87 7.48 -3.71 -1.00
C ASP A 87 7.40 -2.30 -1.60
N LEU A 88 6.99 -1.29 -0.80
CA LEU A 88 6.95 0.13 -1.19
C LEU A 88 8.14 0.89 -0.60
N ALA A 89 8.83 1.69 -1.41
CA ALA A 89 10.04 2.41 -0.99
C ALA A 89 9.86 3.28 0.27
N CYS A 90 8.71 3.95 0.43
CA CYS A 90 8.41 4.75 1.62
C CYS A 90 8.31 3.94 2.92
N PHE A 91 8.08 2.63 2.83
CA PHE A 91 7.92 1.70 3.95
C PHE A 91 9.01 0.62 3.99
N ALA A 92 10.01 0.69 3.11
CA ALA A 92 11.10 -0.29 3.06
C ALA A 92 11.86 -0.43 4.41
N HIS A 93 11.86 0.62 5.22
CA HIS A 93 12.44 0.62 6.57
C HIS A 93 11.72 -0.30 7.58
N LEU A 94 10.52 -0.80 7.23
CA LEU A 94 9.77 -1.77 8.03
C LEU A 94 10.23 -3.22 7.77
N ALA A 95 10.97 -3.46 6.68
CA ALA A 95 11.58 -4.75 6.42
C ALA A 95 12.69 -5.00 7.46
N ARG A 96 12.67 -6.19 8.07
CA ARG A 96 13.70 -6.64 9.01
C ARG A 96 14.88 -7.27 8.29
#